data_AF-A0A3B8V2T1-F1
#
_entry.id   AF-A0A3B8V2T1-F1
#
_cell.length_a   1.000
_cell.length_b   1.000
_cell.length_c   1.000
_cell.angle_alpha   90.00
_cell.angle_beta   90.00
_cell.angle_gamma   90.00
#
_symmetry.space_group_name_H-M   'P 1'
#
loop_
_entity.id
_entity.type
_entity.pdbx_description
1 polymer ?
#
loop_
_entity_poly.entity_id
_entity_poly.type
_entity_poly.pdbx_seq_one_letter_code
_entity_poly.pdbx_strand_id
1 'polypeptide(L)'
;LNALIVAALSAVTIPLAGCGDAGAGITVGVSSGVAGTGPAATGGTTAGAAVWSTALQAWPKKGNSQIVASDSVVRSSFDQWLDARFPPVEPRDPQVVVLIEDLRVFNTPITDLAGDWGVPAGGAGIRPQAIRGIGKTFWADLRYALVQDDQTRAMDVIVAMANLPRIAHGFDGSVPRGLIATLATVDSFSWGLTDLLREDGAVKPTAEQCARLRAAASWLDSPEPFGPVGEDENRQRIMKRYVEETRPRLRRQLDELCG
;
A
#
# COMPACT_ATOMS: atom_id res chain seq x y z
N LEU A 1 74.79 2.04 -4.02
CA LEU A 1 73.87 3.00 -4.64
C LEU A 1 72.46 2.60 -4.19
N ASN A 2 71.87 3.24 -3.18
CA ASN A 2 70.95 4.40 -3.30
C ASN A 2 69.93 4.18 -4.43
N ALA A 3 68.61 4.15 -4.25
CA ALA A 3 67.66 4.49 -3.19
C ALA A 3 66.34 3.70 -3.54
N LEU A 4 65.20 3.69 -2.85
CA LEU A 4 64.51 4.71 -2.08
C LEU A 4 63.30 4.01 -1.41
N ILE A 5 63.00 4.43 -0.19
CA ILE A 5 61.90 3.99 0.67
C ILE A 5 60.57 4.52 0.12
N VAL A 6 59.54 3.67 0.03
CA VAL A 6 58.13 4.10 0.11
C VAL A 6 57.43 3.18 1.09
N ALA A 7 57.07 3.75 2.23
CA ALA A 7 56.24 3.14 3.24
C ALA A 7 54.79 3.01 2.71
N ALA A 8 54.20 1.83 2.88
CA ALA A 8 52.76 1.66 2.91
C ALA A 8 52.41 0.85 4.16
N LEU A 9 51.94 1.56 5.19
CA LEU A 9 51.27 0.97 6.35
C LEU A 9 50.14 0.09 5.83
N SER A 10 50.31 -1.23 5.88
CA SER A 10 49.20 -2.16 5.79
C SER A 10 48.77 -2.45 7.23
N ALA A 11 47.72 -1.76 7.67
CA ALA A 11 47.03 -2.05 8.92
C ALA A 11 46.63 -3.54 8.94
N VAL A 12 47.10 -4.22 9.98
CA VAL A 12 46.62 -5.54 10.38
C VAL A 12 45.16 -5.38 10.78
N THR A 13 44.24 -5.71 9.87
CA THR A 13 42.83 -5.88 10.21
C THR A 13 42.65 -7.27 10.78
N ILE A 14 42.54 -7.32 12.11
CA ILE A 14 42.05 -8.45 12.88
C ILE A 14 40.62 -8.78 12.37
N PRO A 15 40.32 -10.01 11.92
CA PRO A 15 38.94 -10.39 11.70
C PRO A 15 38.31 -10.65 13.07
N LEU A 16 37.62 -9.64 13.60
CA LEU A 16 36.61 -9.86 14.62
C LEU A 16 35.52 -10.72 13.96
N ALA A 17 35.47 -11.98 14.37
CA ALA A 17 34.39 -12.91 14.08
C ALA A 17 33.09 -12.37 14.71
N GLY A 18 32.37 -11.55 13.96
CA GLY A 18 30.94 -11.38 14.12
C GLY A 18 30.26 -12.48 13.32
N CYS A 19 29.41 -13.28 13.97
CA CYS A 19 28.44 -14.17 13.33
C CYS A 19 27.55 -13.33 12.39
N GLY A 20 28.01 -13.12 11.17
CA GLY A 20 27.14 -12.78 10.06
C GLY A 20 26.43 -14.05 9.68
N ASP A 21 25.11 -14.08 9.87
CA ASP A 21 24.23 -15.03 9.20
C ASP A 21 24.57 -14.96 7.71
N ALA A 22 25.37 -15.93 7.27
CA ALA A 22 25.69 -16.15 5.89
C ALA A 22 24.35 -16.30 5.18
N GLY A 23 24.04 -15.31 4.35
CA GLY A 23 22.84 -15.27 3.55
C GLY A 23 22.78 -16.55 2.71
N ALA A 24 22.02 -17.52 3.21
CA ALA A 24 21.31 -18.46 2.38
C ALA A 24 20.32 -17.59 1.59
N GLY A 25 20.83 -17.00 0.52
CA GLY A 25 20.06 -16.29 -0.47
C GLY A 25 19.03 -17.28 -0.98
N ILE A 26 17.80 -17.14 -0.49
CA ILE A 26 16.65 -17.55 -1.26
C ILE A 26 16.81 -16.79 -2.56
N THR A 27 17.16 -17.50 -3.62
CA THR A 27 17.13 -17.02 -4.99
C THR A 27 15.72 -16.49 -5.20
N VAL A 28 15.56 -15.17 -5.06
CA VAL A 28 14.29 -14.49 -5.26
C VAL A 28 13.95 -14.75 -6.72
N GLY A 29 12.87 -15.48 -6.95
CA GLY A 29 12.41 -15.81 -8.29
C GLY A 29 12.48 -14.57 -9.17
N VAL A 30 13.04 -14.78 -10.36
CA VAL A 30 13.06 -13.89 -11.53
C VAL A 30 11.97 -12.84 -11.47
N SER A 31 12.32 -11.57 -11.69
CA SER A 31 11.42 -10.44 -11.94
C SER A 31 10.17 -10.87 -12.72
N SER A 32 9.12 -11.27 -12.01
CA SER A 32 7.88 -11.75 -12.61
C SER A 32 6.81 -10.71 -12.36
N GLY A 33 7.04 -9.49 -12.86
CA GLY A 33 6.03 -8.47 -12.96
C GLY A 33 5.95 -8.06 -14.42
N VAL A 34 5.08 -8.71 -15.19
CA VAL A 34 4.61 -8.05 -16.41
C VAL A 34 3.66 -6.96 -15.92
N ALA A 35 3.99 -5.70 -16.18
CA ALA A 35 3.10 -4.59 -15.82
C ALA A 35 1.70 -4.86 -16.37
N GLY A 36 0.67 -4.57 -15.57
CA GLY A 36 -0.70 -4.66 -16.04
C GLY A 36 -0.94 -3.71 -17.22
N THR A 37 -1.89 -4.05 -18.08
CA THR A 37 -2.32 -3.19 -19.19
C THR A 37 -3.58 -2.41 -18.80
N GLY A 38 -3.86 -1.31 -19.50
CA GLY A 38 -5.11 -0.53 -19.33
C GLY A 38 -4.93 0.79 -18.56
N PRO A 39 -5.99 1.61 -18.47
CA PRO A 39 -5.88 3.00 -17.98
C PRO A 39 -5.38 3.15 -16.53
N ALA A 40 -5.58 2.15 -15.68
CA ALA A 40 -5.07 2.17 -14.31
C ALA A 40 -3.54 2.03 -14.23
N ALA A 41 -2.90 1.42 -15.23
CA ALA A 41 -1.45 1.26 -15.30
C ALA A 41 -0.74 2.45 -15.97
N THR A 42 -1.48 3.44 -16.47
CA THR A 42 -0.93 4.59 -17.21
C THR A 42 -1.03 5.89 -16.42
N GLY A 43 0.01 6.72 -16.52
CA GLY A 43 0.10 8.02 -15.86
C GLY A 43 1.09 8.03 -14.70
N GLY A 44 0.87 8.96 -13.76
CA GLY A 44 1.76 9.19 -12.63
C GLY A 44 3.02 9.98 -13.00
N THR A 45 3.85 10.25 -12.01
CA THR A 45 5.08 11.02 -12.13
C THR A 45 6.30 10.19 -11.70
N THR A 46 7.48 10.60 -12.16
CA THR A 46 8.74 9.99 -11.74
C THR A 46 9.02 10.20 -10.24
N ALA A 47 8.61 11.35 -9.69
CA ALA A 47 8.76 11.66 -8.28
C ALA A 47 7.88 10.75 -7.41
N GLY A 48 6.59 10.65 -7.73
CA GLY A 48 5.67 9.70 -7.09
C GLY A 48 6.18 8.26 -7.19
N ALA A 49 6.65 7.83 -8.37
CA ALA A 49 7.22 6.50 -8.56
C ALA A 49 8.43 6.23 -7.64
N ALA A 50 9.31 7.21 -7.45
CA ALA A 50 10.47 7.07 -6.57
C ALA A 50 10.08 6.92 -5.09
N VAL A 51 9.09 7.70 -4.62
CA VAL A 51 8.61 7.64 -3.24
C VAL A 51 7.88 6.33 -2.96
N TRP A 52 6.95 5.93 -3.83
CA TRP A 52 6.27 4.64 -3.73
C TRP A 52 7.26 3.47 -3.77
N SER A 53 8.27 3.54 -4.64
CA SER A 53 9.33 2.53 -4.69
C SER A 53 10.09 2.44 -3.36
N THR A 54 10.54 3.58 -2.82
CA THR A 54 11.29 3.64 -1.56
C THR A 54 10.46 3.09 -0.39
N ALA A 55 9.21 3.53 -0.26
CA ALA A 55 8.31 3.08 0.79
C ALA A 55 8.03 1.57 0.70
N LEU A 56 7.74 1.05 -0.50
CA LEU A 56 7.48 -0.37 -0.71
C LEU A 56 8.73 -1.25 -0.55
N GLN A 57 9.94 -0.73 -0.80
CA GLN A 57 11.22 -1.41 -0.53
C GLN A 57 11.54 -1.45 0.96
N ALA A 58 11.26 -0.36 1.68
CA ALA A 58 11.42 -0.27 3.13
C ALA A 58 10.33 -1.06 3.86
N TRP A 59 9.24 -1.42 3.17
CA TRP A 59 8.16 -2.20 3.75
C TRP A 59 8.71 -3.48 4.38
N PRO A 60 8.32 -3.79 5.63
CA PRO A 60 8.94 -4.86 6.40
C PRO A 60 8.97 -6.16 5.60
N LYS A 61 10.13 -6.82 5.51
CA LYS A 61 10.33 -8.10 4.80
C LYS A 61 9.33 -9.21 5.21
N LYS A 62 8.62 -8.99 6.31
CA LYS A 62 7.71 -9.87 7.05
C LYS A 62 6.25 -9.35 7.08
N GLY A 63 5.88 -8.39 6.21
CA GLY A 63 4.64 -7.61 6.31
C GLY A 63 3.30 -8.34 6.11
N ASN A 64 2.85 -9.02 7.14
CA ASN A 64 1.43 -9.07 7.45
C ASN A 64 1.29 -8.57 8.91
N SER A 65 0.05 -8.34 9.35
CA SER A 65 -0.27 -8.20 10.78
C SER A 65 0.34 -9.33 11.64
N GLN A 66 0.75 -10.43 11.02
CA GLN A 66 1.59 -11.49 11.58
C GLN A 66 2.82 -11.02 12.37
N ILE A 67 3.45 -9.87 12.06
CA ILE A 67 4.83 -9.62 12.53
C ILE A 67 5.13 -8.20 13.03
N VAL A 68 4.31 -7.18 12.73
CA VAL A 68 4.50 -5.88 13.40
C VAL A 68 4.15 -6.01 14.89
N ALA A 69 3.21 -6.90 15.19
CA ALA A 69 3.12 -7.57 16.48
C ALA A 69 3.86 -8.91 16.39
N SER A 70 5.09 -9.01 16.91
CA SER A 70 5.75 -10.32 17.11
C SER A 70 4.97 -11.22 18.08
N ASP A 71 4.01 -10.63 18.80
CA ASP A 71 3.10 -11.25 19.73
C ASP A 71 1.76 -11.62 19.04
N SER A 72 1.40 -12.91 19.08
CA SER A 72 0.14 -13.42 18.55
C SER A 72 -1.11 -12.79 19.19
N VAL A 73 -1.03 -12.35 20.45
CA VAL A 73 -2.12 -11.71 21.19
C VAL A 73 -2.38 -10.32 20.64
N VAL A 74 -1.33 -9.50 20.53
CA VAL A 74 -1.43 -8.13 19.98
C VAL A 74 -1.91 -8.18 18.54
N ARG A 75 -1.46 -9.16 17.75
CA ARG A 75 -2.00 -9.38 16.39
C ARG A 75 -3.49 -9.69 16.39
N SER A 76 -3.95 -10.61 17.22
CA SER A 76 -5.37 -10.96 17.30
C SER A 76 -6.20 -9.75 17.72
N SER A 77 -5.68 -8.96 18.66
CA SER A 77 -6.29 -7.70 19.10
C SER A 77 -6.39 -6.70 17.94
N PHE A 78 -5.31 -6.52 17.17
CA PHE A 78 -5.29 -5.66 15.99
C PHE A 78 -6.26 -6.13 14.90
N ASP A 79 -6.27 -7.42 14.55
CA ASP A 79 -7.15 -7.97 13.51
C ASP A 79 -8.64 -7.87 13.93
N GLN A 80 -8.96 -8.02 15.23
CA GLN A 80 -10.32 -7.80 15.75
C GLN A 80 -10.72 -6.33 15.76
N TRP A 81 -9.79 -5.43 16.11
CA TRP A 81 -10.02 -3.99 16.06
C TRP A 81 -10.25 -3.51 14.62
N LEU A 82 -9.46 -4.01 13.67
CA LEU A 82 -9.55 -3.68 12.24
C LEU A 82 -10.69 -4.41 11.51
N ASP A 83 -11.71 -4.91 12.22
CA ASP A 83 -12.86 -5.55 11.57
C ASP A 83 -13.81 -4.50 10.99
N ALA A 84 -14.07 -4.58 9.67
CA ALA A 84 -14.89 -3.63 8.92
C ALA A 84 -16.36 -3.61 9.34
N ARG A 85 -16.81 -4.62 10.08
CA ARG A 85 -18.20 -4.72 10.55
C ARG A 85 -18.49 -3.75 11.70
N PHE A 86 -17.46 -3.26 12.37
CA PHE A 86 -17.58 -2.36 13.52
C PHE A 86 -17.08 -0.95 13.17
N PRO A 87 -17.66 0.11 13.76
CA PRO A 87 -17.18 1.47 13.57
C PRO A 87 -15.73 1.65 14.06
N PRO A 88 -14.98 2.63 13.53
CA PRO A 88 -13.70 3.05 14.11
C PRO A 88 -13.88 3.42 15.59
N VAL A 89 -13.07 2.82 16.47
CA VAL A 89 -13.06 3.09 17.91
C VAL A 89 -11.62 3.08 18.40
N GLU A 90 -11.34 3.71 19.53
CA GLU A 90 -10.00 3.65 20.14
C GLU A 90 -9.60 2.20 20.43
N PRO A 91 -8.40 1.75 20.03
CA PRO A 91 -7.91 0.43 20.39
C PRO A 91 -7.86 0.24 21.91
N ARG A 92 -8.38 -0.88 22.40
CA ARG A 92 -8.38 -1.19 23.84
C ARG A 92 -7.01 -1.63 24.36
N ASP A 93 -6.20 -2.20 23.46
CA ASP A 93 -4.88 -2.71 23.78
C ASP A 93 -3.83 -1.61 23.46
N PRO A 94 -3.08 -1.11 24.46
CA PRO A 94 -2.06 -0.08 24.23
C PRO A 94 -0.98 -0.51 23.23
N GLN A 95 -0.68 -1.80 23.11
CA GLN A 95 0.28 -2.29 22.12
C GLN A 95 -0.24 -2.17 20.70
N VAL A 96 -1.57 -2.21 20.51
CA VAL A 96 -2.20 -1.95 19.21
C VAL A 96 -2.08 -0.47 18.85
N VAL A 97 -2.16 0.45 19.81
CA VAL A 97 -1.95 1.88 19.57
C VAL A 97 -0.51 2.14 19.08
N VAL A 98 0.49 1.64 19.80
CA VAL A 98 1.91 1.76 19.41
C VAL A 98 2.15 1.21 18.00
N LEU A 99 1.59 0.04 17.71
CA LEU A 99 1.64 -0.56 16.39
C LEU A 99 1.05 0.38 15.31
N ILE A 100 -0.10 0.98 15.55
CA ILE A 100 -0.74 1.89 14.58
C ILE A 100 0.11 3.15 14.38
N GLU A 101 0.72 3.69 15.43
CA GLU A 101 1.62 4.84 15.34
C GLU A 101 2.87 4.54 14.49
N ASP A 102 3.47 3.35 14.65
CA ASP A 102 4.56 2.89 13.79
C ASP A 102 4.12 2.77 12.32
N LEU A 103 2.91 2.25 12.08
CA LEU A 103 2.33 2.17 10.73
C LEU A 103 2.07 3.55 10.14
N ARG A 104 1.66 4.53 10.94
CA ARG A 104 1.48 5.93 10.51
C ARG A 104 2.78 6.53 10.02
N VAL A 105 3.85 6.41 10.80
CA VAL A 105 5.18 6.87 10.42
C VAL A 105 5.63 6.22 9.11
N PHE A 106 5.37 4.93 8.95
CA PHE A 106 5.67 4.22 7.71
C PHE A 106 4.84 4.73 6.51
N ASN A 107 3.56 5.04 6.70
CA ASN A 107 2.67 5.52 5.63
C ASN A 107 2.95 6.97 5.23
N THR A 108 3.50 7.79 6.13
CA THR A 108 3.69 9.25 5.96
C THR A 108 4.34 9.65 4.63
N PRO A 109 5.45 9.03 4.18
CA PRO A 109 6.05 9.40 2.90
C PRO A 109 5.09 9.30 1.71
N ILE A 110 4.14 8.37 1.73
CA ILE A 110 3.16 8.20 0.66
C ILE A 110 1.99 9.17 0.81
N THR A 111 1.50 9.40 2.03
CA THR A 111 0.39 10.35 2.25
C THR A 111 0.81 11.79 1.94
N ASP A 112 2.08 12.14 2.18
CA ASP A 112 2.63 13.48 1.96
C ASP A 112 2.80 13.80 0.46
N LEU A 113 2.63 12.81 -0.43
CA LEU A 113 2.58 13.04 -1.88
C LEU A 113 1.35 13.85 -2.33
N ALA A 114 0.39 14.11 -1.43
CA ALA A 114 -0.81 14.89 -1.71
C ALA A 114 -1.59 14.40 -2.95
N GLY A 115 -1.58 13.09 -3.21
CA GLY A 115 -2.24 12.48 -4.36
C GLY A 115 -1.38 12.27 -5.59
N ASP A 116 -0.13 12.77 -5.59
CA ASP A 116 0.87 12.35 -6.57
C ASP A 116 1.17 10.85 -6.41
N TRP A 117 1.45 10.20 -7.53
CA TRP A 117 1.65 8.76 -7.60
C TRP A 117 2.50 8.41 -8.80
N GLY A 118 3.07 7.21 -8.80
CA GLY A 118 3.73 6.67 -9.98
C GLY A 118 4.05 5.20 -9.77
N VAL A 119 3.98 4.41 -10.84
CA VAL A 119 4.30 2.99 -10.78
C VAL A 119 5.79 2.83 -10.48
N PRO A 120 6.20 2.09 -9.42
CA PRO A 120 7.60 1.83 -9.17
C PRO A 120 8.26 1.20 -10.40
N ALA A 121 9.40 1.74 -10.84
CA ALA A 121 10.17 1.15 -11.92
C ALA A 121 10.54 -0.29 -11.53
N GLY A 122 10.09 -1.28 -12.30
CA GLY A 122 10.28 -2.69 -11.99
C GLY A 122 11.73 -2.98 -11.58
N GLY A 123 11.93 -3.57 -10.41
CA GLY A 123 13.26 -3.67 -9.82
C GLY A 123 13.33 -4.64 -8.65
N ALA A 124 14.49 -5.28 -8.50
CA ALA A 124 14.83 -6.11 -7.36
C ALA A 124 14.65 -5.31 -6.06
N GLY A 125 13.81 -5.79 -5.14
CA GLY A 125 13.66 -5.19 -3.81
C GLY A 125 12.22 -5.07 -3.31
N ILE A 126 11.25 -4.80 -4.20
CA ILE A 126 9.83 -4.73 -3.83
C ILE A 126 9.22 -6.13 -3.91
N ARG A 127 8.63 -6.57 -2.79
CA ARG A 127 7.97 -7.88 -2.70
C ARG A 127 6.50 -7.73 -3.12
N PRO A 128 5.92 -8.67 -3.88
CA PRO A 128 4.47 -8.66 -4.15
C PRO A 128 3.61 -8.63 -2.87
N GLN A 129 4.12 -9.18 -1.77
CA GLN A 129 3.46 -9.12 -0.46
C GLN A 129 3.34 -7.69 0.08
N ALA A 130 4.28 -6.80 -0.25
CA ALA A 130 4.26 -5.40 0.19
C ALA A 130 3.01 -4.68 -0.31
N ILE A 131 2.69 -4.86 -1.59
CA ILE A 131 1.50 -4.28 -2.22
C ILE A 131 0.21 -4.85 -1.61
N ARG A 132 0.21 -6.13 -1.23
CA ARG A 132 -0.97 -6.77 -0.63
C ARG A 132 -1.21 -6.32 0.81
N GLY A 133 -0.15 -6.13 1.59
CA GLY A 133 -0.28 -5.80 3.00
C GLY A 133 -0.42 -4.30 3.27
N ILE A 134 0.10 -3.43 2.41
CA ILE A 134 0.05 -1.97 2.60
C ILE A 134 -1.40 -1.43 2.61
N GLY A 135 -2.34 -2.07 1.92
CA GLY A 135 -3.77 -1.68 1.98
C GLY A 135 -4.33 -1.73 3.40
N LYS A 136 -3.95 -2.73 4.20
CA LYS A 136 -4.36 -2.83 5.61
C LYS A 136 -3.66 -1.81 6.50
N THR A 137 -2.41 -1.43 6.19
CA THR A 137 -1.68 -0.42 6.99
C THR A 137 -2.27 0.97 6.78
N PHE A 138 -2.65 1.31 5.55
CA PHE A 138 -3.40 2.54 5.28
C PHE A 138 -4.79 2.51 5.92
N TRP A 139 -5.50 1.38 5.87
CA TRP A 139 -6.81 1.31 6.48
C TRP A 139 -6.77 1.46 8.01
N ALA A 140 -5.76 0.89 8.68
CA ALA A 140 -5.52 1.10 10.10
C ALA A 140 -5.24 2.59 10.43
N ASP A 141 -4.38 3.23 9.64
CA ASP A 141 -4.07 4.66 9.77
C ASP A 141 -5.32 5.53 9.58
N LEU A 142 -6.14 5.24 8.56
CA LEU A 142 -7.40 5.92 8.30
C LEU A 142 -8.34 5.82 9.50
N ARG A 143 -8.58 4.61 10.02
CA ARG A 143 -9.49 4.41 11.16
C ARG A 143 -8.99 5.12 12.40
N TYR A 144 -7.69 5.09 12.66
CA TYR A 144 -7.13 5.81 13.80
C TYR A 144 -7.19 7.34 13.59
N ALA A 145 -7.04 7.84 12.36
CA ALA A 145 -7.28 9.25 12.05
C ALA A 145 -8.72 9.68 12.39
N LEU A 146 -9.70 8.85 12.03
CA LEU A 146 -11.10 9.10 12.35
C LEU A 146 -11.36 9.10 13.86
N VAL A 147 -10.76 8.16 14.59
CA VAL A 147 -10.90 8.12 16.06
C VAL A 147 -10.29 9.37 16.72
N GLN A 148 -9.21 9.88 16.16
CA GLN A 148 -8.51 11.08 16.66
C GLN A 148 -9.11 12.39 16.10
N ASP A 149 -10.22 12.34 15.35
CA ASP A 149 -10.84 13.47 14.63
C ASP A 149 -9.86 14.24 13.72
N ASP A 150 -8.85 13.53 13.19
CA ASP A 150 -7.87 14.09 12.26
C ASP A 150 -8.36 13.91 10.81
N GLN A 151 -9.28 14.79 10.41
CA GLN A 151 -9.90 14.74 9.09
C GLN A 151 -8.91 14.99 7.95
N THR A 152 -7.87 15.80 8.18
CA THR A 152 -6.82 16.06 7.18
C THR A 152 -6.07 14.77 6.89
N ARG A 153 -5.58 14.07 7.93
CA ARG A 153 -4.90 12.79 7.76
C ARG A 153 -5.83 11.75 7.15
N ALA A 154 -7.09 11.69 7.57
CA ALA A 154 -8.05 10.76 6.99
C ALA A 154 -8.19 10.97 5.47
N MET A 155 -8.26 12.24 5.03
CA MET A 155 -8.32 12.57 3.61
C MET A 155 -7.02 12.27 2.85
N ASP A 156 -5.85 12.52 3.43
CA ASP A 156 -4.58 12.20 2.77
C ASP A 156 -4.37 10.68 2.64
N VAL A 157 -4.78 9.92 3.66
CA VAL A 157 -4.73 8.45 3.65
C VAL A 157 -5.69 7.86 2.61
N ILE A 158 -6.94 8.32 2.53
CA ILE A 158 -7.89 7.78 1.54
C ILE A 158 -7.47 8.11 0.10
N VAL A 159 -6.82 9.26 -0.12
CA VAL A 159 -6.22 9.61 -1.41
C VAL A 159 -5.08 8.64 -1.76
N ALA A 160 -4.20 8.31 -0.81
CA ALA A 160 -3.17 7.29 -1.01
C ALA A 160 -3.78 5.91 -1.31
N MET A 161 -4.83 5.52 -0.58
CA MET A 161 -5.57 4.27 -0.82
C MET A 161 -6.21 4.23 -2.21
N ALA A 162 -6.74 5.35 -2.71
CA ALA A 162 -7.34 5.45 -4.05
C ALA A 162 -6.32 5.24 -5.18
N ASN A 163 -5.04 5.53 -4.94
CA ASN A 163 -3.94 5.28 -5.87
C ASN A 163 -3.41 3.82 -5.82
N LEU A 164 -3.64 3.07 -4.73
CA LEU A 164 -3.12 1.71 -4.58
C LEU A 164 -3.48 0.76 -5.73
N PRO A 165 -4.71 0.74 -6.28
CA PRO A 165 -5.04 -0.12 -7.41
C PRO A 165 -4.19 0.16 -8.65
N ARG A 166 -3.85 1.43 -8.90
CA ARG A 166 -2.96 1.82 -10.01
C ARG A 166 -1.53 1.33 -9.77
N ILE A 167 -1.02 1.52 -8.56
CA ILE A 167 0.32 1.08 -8.15
C ILE A 167 0.44 -0.44 -8.23
N ALA A 168 -0.54 -1.16 -7.67
CA ALA A 168 -0.60 -2.62 -7.68
C ALA A 168 -0.66 -3.16 -9.11
N HIS A 169 -1.56 -2.62 -9.92
CA HIS A 169 -1.74 -3.07 -11.30
C HIS A 169 -0.56 -2.71 -12.20
N GLY A 170 -0.01 -1.51 -12.06
CA GLY A 170 1.17 -1.11 -12.82
C GLY A 170 2.41 -1.94 -12.48
N PHE A 171 2.60 -2.28 -11.21
CA PHE A 171 3.81 -2.97 -10.74
C PHE A 171 3.75 -4.49 -10.98
N ASP A 172 2.65 -5.12 -10.59
CA ASP A 172 2.44 -6.57 -10.67
C ASP A 172 0.98 -6.82 -11.01
N GLY A 173 0.45 -6.21 -12.08
CA GLY A 173 -0.92 -6.43 -12.56
C GLY A 173 -1.04 -7.59 -13.55
N SER A 174 0.06 -8.31 -13.80
CA SER A 174 0.08 -9.45 -14.71
C SER A 174 -0.99 -10.48 -14.35
N VAL A 175 -1.61 -11.01 -15.39
CA VAL A 175 -2.51 -12.15 -15.24
C VAL A 175 -1.64 -13.41 -15.01
N PRO A 176 -1.89 -14.25 -13.97
CA PRO A 176 -3.08 -14.30 -13.11
C PRO A 176 -2.93 -13.79 -11.67
N ARG A 177 -1.71 -13.71 -11.11
CA ARG A 177 -1.52 -13.42 -9.68
C ARG A 177 -1.63 -11.94 -9.34
N GLY A 178 -1.37 -11.09 -10.33
CA GLY A 178 -1.34 -9.66 -10.18
C GLY A 178 -2.71 -9.02 -10.04
N LEU A 179 -3.65 -9.43 -10.90
CA LEU A 179 -5.03 -8.94 -10.87
C LEU A 179 -5.72 -9.17 -9.52
N ILE A 180 -5.50 -10.31 -8.87
CA ILE A 180 -6.07 -10.59 -7.54
C ILE A 180 -5.50 -9.62 -6.49
N ALA A 181 -4.19 -9.33 -6.56
CA ALA A 181 -3.57 -8.36 -5.66
C ALA A 181 -4.11 -6.94 -5.91
N THR A 182 -4.27 -6.55 -7.18
CA THR A 182 -4.92 -5.30 -7.56
C THR A 182 -6.32 -5.20 -6.95
N LEU A 183 -7.16 -6.20 -7.11
CA LEU A 183 -8.53 -6.16 -6.59
C LEU A 183 -8.60 -6.17 -5.06
N ALA A 184 -7.63 -6.80 -4.38
CA ALA A 184 -7.54 -6.69 -2.91
C ALA A 184 -7.26 -5.24 -2.45
N THR A 185 -6.52 -4.45 -3.23
CA THR A 185 -6.34 -3.02 -2.93
C THR A 185 -7.61 -2.20 -3.20
N VAL A 186 -8.42 -2.59 -4.19
CA VAL A 186 -9.75 -2.01 -4.43
C VAL A 186 -10.69 -2.26 -3.25
N ASP A 187 -10.67 -3.48 -2.68
CA ASP A 187 -11.45 -3.81 -1.49
C ASP A 187 -11.02 -2.96 -0.28
N SER A 188 -9.71 -2.76 -0.10
CA SER A 188 -9.17 -1.91 0.97
C SER A 188 -9.66 -0.46 0.83
N PHE A 189 -9.62 0.09 -0.39
CA PHE A 189 -10.17 1.42 -0.68
C PHE A 189 -11.68 1.50 -0.40
N SER A 190 -12.43 0.44 -0.74
CA SER A 190 -13.87 0.36 -0.44
C SER A 190 -14.16 0.40 1.05
N TRP A 191 -13.37 -0.30 1.87
CA TRP A 191 -13.49 -0.25 3.33
C TRP A 191 -13.23 1.15 3.87
N GLY A 192 -12.20 1.83 3.35
CA GLY A 192 -11.89 3.19 3.74
C GLY A 192 -13.02 4.18 3.42
N LEU A 193 -13.60 4.13 2.21
CA LEU A 193 -14.77 4.95 1.88
C LEU A 193 -15.97 4.65 2.77
N THR A 194 -16.19 3.37 3.11
CA THR A 194 -17.25 3.00 4.05
C THR A 194 -17.04 3.64 5.41
N ASP A 195 -15.82 3.69 5.94
CA ASP A 195 -15.53 4.33 7.21
C ASP A 195 -15.71 5.85 7.17
N LEU A 196 -15.33 6.51 6.07
CA LEU A 196 -15.50 7.96 5.90
C LEU A 196 -16.97 8.42 5.80
N LEU A 197 -17.84 7.55 5.26
CA LEU A 197 -19.26 7.84 5.01
C LEU A 197 -20.17 7.52 6.20
N ARG A 198 -19.63 7.02 7.32
CA ARG A 198 -20.47 6.64 8.46
C ARG A 198 -21.07 7.89 9.12
N GLU A 199 -22.35 7.81 9.47
CA GLU A 199 -23.10 8.92 10.08
C GLU A 199 -22.54 9.39 11.44
N ASP A 200 -21.86 8.50 12.18
CA ASP A 200 -21.31 8.74 13.52
C ASP A 200 -19.98 9.52 13.54
N GLY A 201 -19.38 9.75 12.36
CA GLY A 201 -18.09 10.44 12.22
C GLY A 201 -17.82 10.94 10.80
N ALA A 202 -18.89 11.32 10.09
CA ALA A 202 -18.80 11.67 8.66
C ALA A 202 -17.81 12.81 8.45
N VAL A 203 -16.74 12.51 7.70
CA VAL A 203 -15.76 13.52 7.30
C VAL A 203 -16.45 14.51 6.37
N LYS A 204 -16.05 15.79 6.46
CA LYS A 204 -16.54 16.85 5.56
C LYS A 204 -15.37 17.34 4.71
N PRO A 205 -15.05 16.66 3.60
CA PRO A 205 -13.91 17.06 2.80
C PRO A 205 -14.14 18.43 2.18
N THR A 206 -13.06 19.20 2.08
CA THR A 206 -13.02 20.42 1.27
C THR A 206 -13.09 20.09 -0.22
N ALA A 207 -13.46 21.08 -1.04
CA ALA A 207 -13.47 20.94 -2.50
C ALA A 207 -12.11 20.49 -3.06
N GLU A 208 -11.01 20.97 -2.48
CA GLU A 208 -9.65 20.57 -2.86
C GLU A 208 -9.35 19.10 -2.50
N GLN A 209 -9.71 18.67 -1.29
CA GLN A 209 -9.57 17.26 -0.90
C GLN A 209 -10.40 16.34 -1.81
N CYS A 210 -11.61 16.76 -2.19
CA CYS A 210 -12.43 16.02 -3.14
C CYS A 210 -11.84 16.01 -4.56
N ALA A 211 -11.26 17.11 -5.02
CA ALA A 211 -10.57 17.14 -6.31
C ALA A 211 -9.37 16.16 -6.33
N ARG A 212 -8.57 16.14 -5.26
CA ARG A 212 -7.45 15.19 -5.10
C ARG A 212 -7.92 13.75 -5.08
N LEU A 213 -8.97 13.43 -4.31
CA LEU A 213 -9.52 12.08 -4.24
C LEU A 213 -10.11 11.61 -5.58
N ARG A 214 -10.86 12.47 -6.28
CA ARG A 214 -11.39 12.16 -7.62
C ARG A 214 -10.26 11.95 -8.63
N ALA A 215 -9.21 12.78 -8.59
CA ALA A 215 -8.05 12.60 -9.46
C ALA A 215 -7.36 11.24 -9.22
N ALA A 216 -7.12 10.88 -7.96
CA ALA A 216 -6.55 9.58 -7.60
C ALA A 216 -7.44 8.40 -8.03
N ALA A 217 -8.75 8.52 -7.84
CA ALA A 217 -9.75 7.50 -8.15
C ALA A 217 -10.23 7.47 -9.62
N SER A 218 -9.71 8.36 -10.48
CA SER A 218 -10.16 8.52 -11.89
C SER A 218 -10.04 7.26 -12.76
N TRP A 219 -9.37 6.21 -12.29
CA TRP A 219 -9.38 4.91 -12.95
C TRP A 219 -10.79 4.29 -12.95
N LEU A 220 -11.64 4.61 -11.98
CA LEU A 220 -13.04 4.16 -11.91
C LEU A 220 -13.93 4.64 -13.08
N ASP A 221 -13.50 5.70 -13.78
CA ASP A 221 -14.22 6.25 -14.92
C ASP A 221 -14.05 5.39 -16.18
N SER A 222 -12.99 4.58 -16.23
CA SER A 222 -12.81 3.61 -17.31
C SER A 222 -13.79 2.44 -17.17
N PRO A 223 -14.40 1.97 -18.27
CA PRO A 223 -15.19 0.73 -18.24
C PRO A 223 -14.31 -0.50 -17.95
N GLU A 224 -13.04 -0.47 -18.34
CA GLU A 224 -12.08 -1.57 -18.19
C GLU A 224 -10.72 -1.04 -17.65
N PRO A 225 -10.66 -0.57 -16.38
CA PRO A 225 -9.47 0.09 -15.86
C PRO A 225 -8.22 -0.79 -15.85
N PHE A 226 -8.42 -2.10 -15.68
CA PHE A 226 -7.35 -3.08 -15.53
C PHE A 226 -7.08 -3.87 -16.83
N GLY A 227 -7.65 -3.43 -17.95
CA GLY A 227 -7.51 -4.08 -19.26
C GLY A 227 -8.31 -5.38 -19.40
N PRO A 228 -8.12 -6.10 -20.52
CA PRO A 228 -8.89 -7.30 -20.83
C PRO A 228 -8.56 -8.45 -19.89
N VAL A 229 -9.59 -9.19 -19.50
CA VAL A 229 -9.45 -10.41 -18.71
C VAL A 229 -9.28 -11.58 -19.67
N GLY A 230 -8.21 -12.37 -19.51
CA GLY A 230 -8.02 -13.59 -20.32
C GLY A 230 -9.13 -14.62 -20.10
N GLU A 231 -9.03 -15.77 -20.78
CA GLU A 231 -10.10 -16.78 -20.89
C GLU A 231 -10.40 -17.61 -19.62
N ASP A 232 -9.82 -17.27 -18.47
CA ASP A 232 -10.02 -18.05 -17.24
C ASP A 232 -11.34 -17.71 -16.55
N GLU A 233 -12.19 -18.71 -16.37
CA GLU A 233 -13.55 -18.57 -15.83
C GLU A 233 -13.58 -17.97 -14.41
N ASN A 234 -12.65 -18.36 -13.54
CA ASN A 234 -12.59 -17.81 -12.19
C ASN A 234 -12.24 -16.31 -12.22
N ARG A 235 -11.34 -15.91 -13.12
CA ARG A 235 -10.94 -14.51 -13.33
C ARG A 235 -12.07 -13.69 -13.93
N GLN A 236 -12.75 -14.24 -14.95
CA GLN A 236 -13.93 -13.61 -15.52
C GLN A 236 -15.03 -13.41 -14.47
N ARG A 237 -15.27 -14.40 -13.60
CA ARG A 237 -16.23 -14.27 -12.49
C ARG A 237 -15.85 -13.17 -11.51
N ILE A 238 -14.59 -13.08 -11.10
CA ILE A 238 -14.13 -12.05 -10.17
C ILE A 238 -14.24 -10.66 -10.81
N MET A 239 -13.86 -10.52 -12.08
CA MET A 239 -13.96 -9.25 -12.78
C MET A 239 -15.39 -8.85 -13.10
N LYS A 240 -16.26 -9.83 -13.41
CA LYS A 240 -17.70 -9.62 -13.50
C LYS A 240 -18.24 -9.04 -12.19
N ARG A 241 -17.88 -9.63 -11.04
CA ARG A 241 -18.25 -9.10 -9.72
C ARG A 241 -17.73 -7.66 -9.51
N TYR A 242 -16.47 -7.39 -9.87
CA TYR A 242 -15.93 -6.04 -9.77
C TYR A 242 -16.73 -5.04 -10.62
N VAL A 243 -17.04 -5.37 -11.88
CA VAL A 243 -17.78 -4.49 -12.80
C VAL A 243 -19.23 -4.29 -12.37
N GLU A 244 -19.90 -5.35 -11.93
CA GLU A 244 -21.34 -5.32 -11.61
C GLU A 244 -21.64 -4.83 -10.19
N GLU A 245 -20.76 -5.09 -9.22
CA GLU A 245 -21.00 -4.79 -7.80
C GLU A 245 -20.04 -3.73 -7.25
N THR A 246 -18.73 -3.99 -7.31
CA THR A 246 -17.72 -3.20 -6.58
C THR A 246 -17.55 -1.81 -7.19
N ARG A 247 -17.39 -1.70 -8.51
CA ARG A 247 -17.17 -0.42 -9.21
C ARG A 247 -18.36 0.53 -9.08
N PRO A 248 -19.62 0.12 -9.30
CA PRO A 248 -20.77 1.01 -9.10
C PRO A 248 -20.93 1.45 -7.64
N ARG A 249 -20.61 0.56 -6.67
CA ARG A 249 -20.61 0.93 -5.25
C ARG A 249 -19.57 2.00 -4.95
N LEU A 250 -18.32 1.82 -5.36
CA LEU A 250 -17.24 2.78 -5.12
C LEU A 250 -17.55 4.15 -5.72
N ARG A 251 -18.11 4.19 -6.94
CA ARG A 251 -18.52 5.45 -7.58
C ARG A 251 -19.60 6.17 -6.78
N ARG A 252 -20.65 5.46 -6.34
CA ARG A 252 -21.67 6.04 -5.47
C ARG A 252 -21.10 6.57 -4.16
N GLN A 253 -20.19 5.82 -3.53
CA GLN A 253 -19.54 6.25 -2.29
C GLN A 253 -18.70 7.51 -2.49
N LEU A 254 -17.98 7.63 -3.62
CA LEU A 254 -17.24 8.83 -3.97
C LEU A 254 -18.16 10.03 -4.25
N ASP A 255 -19.26 9.80 -4.95
CA ASP A 255 -20.25 10.84 -5.21
C ASP A 255 -20.96 11.29 -3.93
N GLU A 256 -21.21 10.39 -2.98
CA GLU A 256 -21.79 10.73 -1.68
C GLU A 256 -20.83 11.51 -0.79
N LEU A 257 -19.54 11.15 -0.80
CA LEU A 257 -18.52 11.81 0.03
C LEU A 257 -18.15 13.21 -0.50
N CYS A 258 -18.25 13.42 -1.82
CA CYS A 258 -17.69 14.59 -2.50
C CYS A 258 -18.64 15.36 -3.43
N GLY A 259 -19.89 14.93 -3.54
CA GLY A 259 -20.92 15.49 -4.42
C GLY A 259 -21.81 16.53 -3.76
#